data_AF-A0A7W8JSM6-F1
#
_entry.id   AF-A0A7W8JSM6-F1
#
_cell.length_a   1.000
_cell.length_b   1.000
_cell.length_c   1.000
_cell.angle_alpha   90.00
_cell.angle_beta   90.00
_cell.angle_gamma   90.00
#
_symmetry.space_group_name_H-M   'P 1'
#
loop_
_entity.id
_entity.type
_entity.pdbx_description
1 polymer ?
#
loop_
_entity_poly.entity_id
_entity_poly.type
_entity_poly.pdbx_seq_one_letter_code
_entity_poly.pdbx_strand_id
1 'polypeptide(L)'
;MFNQTNLKRPAASFAAVIGLSLVLSACGGGEIVTPDPDPKPDPTPTEQVGLIKGQITPFKAGDVLSVRAGVENDQDSAIARAPVDMKGAFDLQLPMVNVITTNFNGKLISPKYVFGCDDSQIDKESSFTTGLLLLPINDLKTDKFQSIIAEVDPNSPTFNYKAWYFANMDGSLKFKGDCILRGKIDTNLNFKRGWNVVNTYTDTSAGTTTYTITSQPEDRIPWTFATAAATSLSLRGQSVQLTKNYFTPWKNLPQYQNR
;
A
#
# COMPACT_ATOMS: atom_id res chain seq x y z
N MET A 1 21.78 66.60 23.57
CA MET A 1 21.01 67.39 22.57
C MET A 1 20.31 66.39 21.64
N PHE A 2 18.99 66.53 21.48
CA PHE A 2 18.04 66.06 20.43
C PHE A 2 18.47 64.94 19.43
N ASN A 3 17.65 63.99 18.95
CA ASN A 3 16.27 63.52 19.14
C ASN A 3 16.05 62.29 18.22
N GLN A 4 15.01 61.48 18.49
CA GLN A 4 14.23 60.59 17.58
C GLN A 4 14.92 59.41 16.84
N THR A 5 14.69 58.13 17.17
CA THR A 5 13.51 57.22 17.02
C THR A 5 13.27 56.56 15.64
N ASN A 6 13.31 55.22 15.68
CA ASN A 6 12.39 54.23 15.08
C ASN A 6 12.27 54.05 13.56
N LEU A 7 12.57 52.82 13.11
CA LEU A 7 11.75 52.11 12.12
C LEU A 7 11.86 50.58 12.32
N LYS A 8 10.92 50.01 13.08
CA LYS A 8 10.60 48.57 13.11
C LYS A 8 9.43 48.34 12.15
N ARG A 9 9.58 47.35 11.26
CA ARG A 9 8.53 46.87 10.34
C ARG A 9 7.47 46.07 11.13
N PRO A 10 6.16 46.30 10.93
CA PRO A 10 5.14 45.45 11.54
C PRO A 10 4.74 44.27 10.65
N ALA A 11 4.28 43.22 11.32
CA ALA A 11 3.70 42.01 10.79
C ALA A 11 2.31 42.28 10.16
N ALA A 12 1.99 41.53 9.10
CA ALA A 12 0.66 41.50 8.52
C ALA A 12 -0.16 40.40 9.19
N SER A 13 -1.15 40.80 10.00
CA SER A 13 -2.30 39.99 10.39
C SER A 13 -3.52 40.64 9.74
N PHE A 14 -4.19 39.93 8.82
CA PHE A 14 -5.49 40.36 8.33
C PHE A 14 -6.58 39.79 9.23
N ALA A 15 -7.18 40.72 9.98
CA ALA A 15 -8.40 40.52 10.73
C ALA A 15 -9.61 40.46 9.79
N ALA A 16 -10.61 39.71 10.26
CA ALA A 16 -11.94 39.61 9.69
C ALA A 16 -12.65 40.97 9.60
N VAL A 17 -13.41 41.18 8.53
CA VAL A 17 -14.42 42.25 8.44
C VAL A 17 -15.80 41.60 8.44
N ILE A 18 -16.52 41.84 9.53
CA ILE A 18 -17.96 41.64 9.66
C ILE A 18 -18.63 42.91 9.14
N GLY A 19 -19.70 42.71 8.37
CA GLY A 19 -20.84 43.62 8.34
C GLY A 19 -20.98 44.46 7.09
N LEU A 20 -22.09 44.29 6.37
CA LEU A 20 -22.92 45.44 6.03
C LEU A 20 -24.38 45.00 5.80
N SER A 21 -25.23 45.58 6.65
CA SER A 21 -26.53 46.18 6.32
C SER A 21 -27.73 45.32 5.95
N LEU A 22 -28.64 45.23 6.93
CA LEU A 22 -30.09 45.16 6.77
C LEU A 22 -30.61 46.31 5.89
N VAL A 23 -31.43 45.97 4.90
CA VAL A 23 -32.38 46.91 4.27
C VAL A 23 -33.77 46.28 4.41
N LEU A 24 -34.64 46.93 5.21
CA LEU A 24 -36.08 46.70 5.20
C LEU A 24 -36.70 47.53 4.07
N SER A 25 -37.49 46.89 3.22
CA SER A 25 -38.64 47.53 2.57
C SER A 25 -39.68 46.48 2.19
N ALA A 26 -40.93 46.86 2.38
CA ALA A 26 -42.11 46.03 2.49
C ALA A 26 -42.64 45.40 1.19
N CYS A 27 -43.61 44.49 1.41
CA CYS A 27 -44.83 44.29 0.64
C CYS A 27 -44.78 43.24 -0.49
N GLY A 28 -45.51 42.14 -0.27
CA GLY A 28 -45.91 41.20 -1.32
C GLY A 28 -45.72 39.77 -0.87
N GLY A 29 -46.82 39.05 -0.63
CA GLY A 29 -46.80 37.64 -0.28
C GLY A 29 -46.06 36.81 -1.33
N GLY A 30 -45.09 36.04 -0.86
CA GLY A 30 -44.36 35.05 -1.62
C GLY A 30 -43.69 34.14 -0.61
N GLU A 31 -43.87 32.83 -0.78
CA GLU A 31 -43.29 31.80 0.08
C GLU A 31 -41.83 32.11 0.41
N ILE A 32 -41.47 31.97 1.68
CA ILE A 32 -40.08 32.01 2.11
C ILE A 32 -39.43 30.76 1.53
N VAL A 33 -38.85 30.87 0.34
CA VAL A 33 -37.92 29.89 -0.17
C VAL A 33 -36.63 30.09 0.63
N THR A 34 -36.51 29.40 1.76
CA THR A 34 -35.20 29.18 2.37
C THR A 34 -34.30 28.58 1.30
N PRO A 35 -33.17 29.21 0.92
CA PRO A 35 -32.19 28.56 0.09
C PRO A 35 -31.81 27.26 0.77
N ASP A 36 -31.95 26.13 0.06
CA ASP A 36 -31.45 24.86 0.58
C ASP A 36 -29.98 25.06 0.98
N PRO A 37 -29.57 24.60 2.18
CA PRO A 37 -28.18 24.69 2.58
C PRO A 37 -27.32 24.01 1.51
N ASP A 38 -26.27 24.71 1.07
CA ASP A 38 -25.33 24.20 0.08
C ASP A 38 -24.99 22.73 0.39
N PRO A 39 -24.99 21.82 -0.60
CA PRO A 39 -24.64 20.43 -0.39
C PRO A 39 -23.31 20.38 0.34
N LYS A 40 -23.31 19.82 1.55
CA LYS A 40 -22.08 19.59 2.31
C LYS A 40 -21.12 18.84 1.38
N PRO A 41 -19.90 19.34 1.13
CA PRO A 41 -18.98 18.65 0.26
C PRO A 41 -18.80 17.22 0.78
N ASP A 42 -18.96 16.25 -0.12
CA ASP A 42 -18.79 14.85 0.23
C ASP A 42 -17.45 14.68 0.95
N PRO A 43 -17.41 13.95 2.07
CA PRO A 43 -16.16 13.76 2.80
C PRO A 43 -15.14 13.14 1.85
N THR A 44 -14.04 13.86 1.62
CA THR A 44 -12.90 13.35 0.85
C THR A 44 -12.41 12.07 1.53
N PRO A 45 -12.18 10.96 0.80
CA PRO A 45 -11.71 9.73 1.42
C PRO A 45 -10.42 9.96 2.20
N THR A 46 -10.48 9.72 3.51
CA THR A 46 -9.31 9.82 4.40
C THR A 46 -8.29 8.78 4.00
N GLU A 47 -7.09 9.23 3.67
CA GLU A 47 -5.99 8.36 3.26
C GLU A 47 -5.53 7.46 4.41
N GLN A 48 -5.36 6.17 4.12
CA GLN A 48 -4.77 5.20 5.02
C GLN A 48 -3.23 5.28 4.95
N VAL A 49 -2.61 5.79 6.02
CA VAL A 49 -1.15 5.88 6.14
C VAL A 49 -0.53 4.48 6.22
N GLY A 50 0.61 4.31 5.55
CA GLY A 50 1.36 3.05 5.56
C GLY A 50 2.59 3.11 6.45
N LEU A 51 2.75 2.12 7.31
CA LEU A 51 3.95 1.91 8.12
C LEU A 51 4.26 0.42 8.15
N ILE A 52 5.51 0.06 7.88
CA ILE A 52 5.99 -1.31 8.05
C ILE A 52 6.93 -1.35 9.25
N LYS A 53 6.44 -1.89 10.36
CA LYS A 53 7.20 -2.07 11.60
C LYS A 53 7.74 -3.49 11.62
N GLY A 54 9.06 -3.65 11.58
CA GLY A 54 9.68 -4.95 11.49
C GLY A 54 10.77 -5.20 12.50
N GLN A 55 11.06 -6.49 12.68
CA GLN A 55 12.17 -7.06 13.42
C GLN A 55 12.78 -8.16 12.57
N ILE A 56 13.99 -7.97 12.06
CA ILE A 56 14.69 -9.01 11.28
C ILE A 56 15.04 -10.17 12.23
N THR A 57 14.69 -11.40 11.84
CA THR A 57 14.94 -12.61 12.63
C THR A 57 15.30 -13.79 11.71
N PRO A 58 16.42 -14.49 11.95
CA PRO A 58 17.49 -14.13 12.88
C PRO A 58 18.24 -12.88 12.41
N PHE A 59 18.82 -12.13 13.35
CA PHE A 59 19.62 -10.95 13.06
C PHE A 59 20.95 -10.96 13.81
N LYS A 60 21.99 -10.49 13.13
CA LYS A 60 23.30 -10.23 13.70
C LYS A 60 23.65 -8.76 13.44
N ALA A 61 24.05 -8.06 14.50
CA ALA A 61 24.36 -6.63 14.43
C ALA A 61 25.41 -6.33 13.34
N GLY A 62 25.09 -5.36 12.48
CA GLY A 62 25.92 -4.97 11.33
C GLY A 62 25.68 -5.77 10.05
N ASP A 63 24.86 -6.83 10.07
CA ASP A 63 24.60 -7.61 8.86
C ASP A 63 23.62 -6.92 7.89
N VAL A 64 22.72 -6.10 8.41
CA VAL A 64 21.77 -5.29 7.62
C VAL A 64 21.77 -3.89 8.19
N LEU A 65 21.97 -2.88 7.34
CA LEU A 65 22.04 -1.46 7.73
C LEU A 65 20.74 -0.71 7.40
N SER A 66 20.01 -1.17 6.37
CA SER A 66 18.74 -0.57 6.01
C SER A 66 17.85 -1.56 5.29
N VAL A 67 16.55 -1.33 5.38
CA VAL A 67 15.55 -1.99 4.54
C VAL A 67 14.95 -0.99 3.58
N ARG A 68 14.54 -1.46 2.41
CA ARG A 68 13.91 -0.65 1.39
C ARG A 68 12.72 -1.38 0.78
N ALA A 69 11.65 -0.62 0.55
CA ALA A 69 10.55 -1.07 -0.28
C ALA A 69 10.90 -0.74 -1.73
N GLY A 70 11.00 -1.79 -2.55
CA GLY A 70 11.13 -1.67 -4.01
C GLY A 70 9.80 -1.97 -4.68
N VAL A 71 9.65 -1.52 -5.93
CA VAL A 71 8.44 -1.78 -6.71
C VAL A 71 8.68 -2.86 -7.76
N GLU A 72 9.77 -2.81 -8.53
CA GLU A 72 9.85 -3.69 -9.70
C GLU A 72 11.20 -4.39 -9.97
N ASN A 73 12.35 -3.75 -9.72
CA ASN A 73 13.64 -4.41 -9.93
C ASN A 73 14.69 -4.00 -8.88
N ASP A 74 15.82 -4.71 -8.83
CA ASP A 74 16.90 -4.42 -7.88
C ASP A 74 17.58 -3.06 -8.14
N GLN A 75 17.41 -2.49 -9.34
CA GLN A 75 18.00 -1.23 -9.82
C GLN A 75 17.09 0.00 -9.62
N ASP A 76 15.80 -0.19 -9.35
CA ASP A 76 14.81 0.86 -9.24
C ASP A 76 15.04 1.67 -7.96
N SER A 77 14.72 2.97 -8.05
CA SER A 77 14.69 3.83 -6.86
C SER A 77 13.66 3.28 -5.88
N ALA A 78 14.12 3.00 -4.66
CA ALA A 78 13.23 2.56 -3.59
C ALA A 78 12.15 3.62 -3.33
N ILE A 79 10.90 3.18 -3.17
CA ILE A 79 9.81 4.10 -2.81
C ILE A 79 9.95 4.60 -1.37
N ALA A 80 10.60 3.81 -0.51
CA ALA A 80 10.93 4.16 0.85
C ALA A 80 12.17 3.38 1.33
N ARG A 81 12.90 3.96 2.27
CA ARG A 81 14.02 3.33 2.97
C ARG A 81 13.95 3.67 4.46
N ALA A 82 14.33 2.72 5.31
CA ALA A 82 14.48 2.93 6.74
C ALA A 82 15.79 2.30 7.24
N PRO A 83 16.47 2.94 8.20
CA PRO A 83 17.60 2.32 8.87
C PRO A 83 17.14 1.11 9.69
N VAL A 84 18.04 0.15 9.85
CA VAL A 84 17.89 -0.99 10.77
C VAL A 84 18.76 -0.72 12.01
N ASP A 85 18.19 -0.85 13.20
CA ASP A 85 18.92 -0.62 14.44
C ASP A 85 19.82 -1.80 14.83
N MET A 86 20.56 -1.66 15.94
CA MET A 86 21.49 -2.70 16.43
C MET A 86 20.80 -4.01 16.87
N LYS A 87 19.47 -4.02 16.99
CA LYS A 87 18.67 -5.20 17.33
C LYS A 87 18.00 -5.80 16.10
N GLY A 88 18.10 -5.18 14.92
CA GLY A 88 17.44 -5.63 13.70
C GLY A 88 16.04 -5.04 13.50
N ALA A 89 15.66 -4.06 14.32
CA ALA A 89 14.36 -3.42 14.22
C ALA A 89 14.38 -2.25 13.22
N PHE A 90 13.24 -2.03 12.55
CA PHE A 90 13.05 -0.92 11.62
C PHE A 90 11.61 -0.43 11.59
N ASP A 91 11.44 0.86 11.32
CA ASP A 91 10.15 1.50 11.05
C ASP A 91 10.20 2.17 9.67
N LEU A 92 9.59 1.52 8.68
CA LEU A 92 9.57 1.98 7.30
C LEU A 92 8.28 2.73 7.01
N GLN A 93 8.35 4.06 7.07
CA GLN A 93 7.26 4.93 6.67
C GLN A 93 7.05 4.84 5.16
N LEU A 94 5.84 4.49 4.73
CA LEU A 94 5.50 4.43 3.31
C LEU A 94 5.00 5.79 2.81
N PRO A 95 5.26 6.14 1.53
CA PRO A 95 4.86 7.45 0.99
C PRO A 95 3.35 7.61 0.87
N MET A 96 2.88 8.85 0.97
CA MET A 96 1.47 9.18 0.80
C MET A 96 1.00 9.05 -0.65
N VAL A 97 -0.32 9.06 -0.86
CA VAL A 97 -0.98 8.90 -2.17
C VAL A 97 -0.45 9.88 -3.20
N ASN A 98 -0.24 11.15 -2.83
CA ASN A 98 0.32 12.14 -3.76
C ASN A 98 1.70 11.72 -4.27
N VAL A 99 2.61 11.28 -3.41
CA VAL A 99 3.95 10.83 -3.80
C VAL A 99 3.88 9.60 -4.70
N ILE A 100 3.06 8.61 -4.35
CA ILE A 100 2.92 7.39 -5.16
C ILE A 100 2.33 7.70 -6.53
N THR A 101 1.24 8.46 -6.59
CA THR A 101 0.56 8.81 -7.85
C THR A 101 1.33 9.82 -8.70
N THR A 102 2.26 10.60 -8.14
CA THR A 102 3.14 11.48 -8.93
C THR A 102 4.37 10.75 -9.45
N ASN A 103 5.08 10.00 -8.60
CA ASN A 103 6.40 9.47 -8.92
C ASN A 103 6.37 8.01 -9.40
N PHE A 104 5.31 7.28 -9.09
CA PHE A 104 5.20 5.83 -9.31
C PHE A 104 3.91 5.45 -10.03
N ASN A 105 3.22 6.39 -10.70
CA ASN A 105 1.98 6.10 -11.43
C ASN A 105 2.16 5.01 -12.50
N GLY A 106 3.26 5.11 -13.24
CA GLY A 106 3.62 4.10 -14.26
C GLY A 106 3.98 2.74 -13.67
N LYS A 107 4.12 2.65 -12.34
CA LYS A 107 4.40 1.43 -11.57
C LYS A 107 3.13 0.82 -10.97
N LEU A 108 1.97 1.50 -11.03
CA LEU A 108 0.70 0.94 -10.60
C LEU A 108 0.21 -0.16 -11.56
N ILE A 109 -0.61 -1.07 -11.03
CA ILE A 109 -1.03 -2.33 -11.66
C ILE A 109 -2.55 -2.42 -11.59
N SER A 110 -3.18 -2.88 -12.66
CA SER A 110 -4.60 -3.22 -12.62
C SER A 110 -4.88 -4.36 -11.62
N PRO A 111 -5.91 -4.26 -10.77
CA PRO A 111 -6.25 -5.27 -9.77
C PRO A 111 -6.41 -6.68 -10.35
N LYS A 112 -6.89 -6.80 -11.59
CA LYS A 112 -7.08 -8.09 -12.27
C LYS A 112 -5.77 -8.88 -12.47
N TYR A 113 -4.63 -8.20 -12.49
CA TYR A 113 -3.33 -8.80 -12.77
C TYR A 113 -2.43 -8.91 -11.55
N VAL A 114 -2.83 -8.36 -10.41
CA VAL A 114 -1.98 -8.30 -9.20
C VAL A 114 -1.59 -9.70 -8.69
N PHE A 115 -2.40 -10.71 -8.99
CA PHE A 115 -2.15 -12.11 -8.62
C PHE A 115 -1.33 -12.90 -9.64
N GLY A 116 -0.95 -12.30 -10.77
CA GLY A 116 -0.14 -12.94 -11.81
C GLY A 116 -0.91 -13.88 -12.74
N CYS A 117 -2.23 -13.72 -12.82
CA CYS A 117 -3.10 -14.49 -13.70
C CYS A 117 -3.26 -13.76 -15.03
N ASP A 118 -3.18 -14.50 -16.14
CA ASP A 118 -3.54 -13.95 -17.45
C ASP A 118 -5.07 -13.88 -17.62
N ASP A 119 -5.55 -13.16 -18.64
CA ASP A 119 -6.98 -12.97 -18.84
C ASP A 119 -7.75 -14.29 -19.12
N SER A 120 -7.07 -15.36 -19.56
CA SER A 120 -7.71 -16.67 -19.78
C SER A 120 -7.92 -17.47 -18.50
N GLN A 121 -7.17 -17.13 -17.45
CA GLN A 121 -7.23 -17.76 -16.12
C GLN A 121 -8.23 -17.10 -15.18
N ILE A 122 -8.75 -15.92 -15.55
CA ILE A 122 -9.66 -15.13 -14.71
C ILE A 122 -11.10 -15.55 -15.02
N ASP A 123 -11.84 -15.94 -13.98
CA ASP A 123 -13.26 -16.25 -14.06
C ASP A 123 -14.06 -14.97 -14.38
N LYS A 124 -15.11 -15.11 -15.19
CA LYS A 124 -16.05 -14.05 -15.58
C LYS A 124 -16.79 -13.43 -14.39
N GLU A 125 -16.88 -14.16 -13.27
CA GLU A 125 -17.45 -13.65 -12.01
C GLU A 125 -16.54 -12.65 -11.28
N SER A 126 -15.29 -12.49 -11.74
CA SER A 126 -14.38 -11.49 -11.21
C SER A 126 -14.85 -10.07 -11.56
N SER A 127 -14.74 -9.16 -10.61
CA SER A 127 -15.12 -7.75 -10.79
C SER A 127 -14.19 -6.82 -10.00
N PHE A 128 -14.03 -5.61 -10.54
CA PHE A 128 -13.05 -4.64 -10.09
C PHE A 128 -13.68 -3.26 -10.12
N THR A 129 -13.49 -2.46 -9.07
CA THR A 129 -13.86 -1.04 -9.12
C THR A 129 -13.10 -0.34 -10.26
N THR A 130 -13.83 0.33 -11.16
CA THR A 130 -13.24 1.08 -12.27
C THR A 130 -12.29 2.16 -11.75
N GLY A 131 -11.09 2.24 -12.31
CA GLY A 131 -10.07 3.21 -11.92
C GLY A 131 -9.21 2.80 -10.71
N LEU A 132 -9.56 1.71 -10.01
CA LEU A 132 -8.71 1.15 -8.97
C LEU A 132 -7.41 0.63 -9.59
N LEU A 133 -6.29 1.07 -9.01
CA LEU A 133 -4.93 0.65 -9.36
C LEU A 133 -4.17 0.36 -8.06
N LEU A 134 -3.36 -0.70 -8.09
CA LEU A 134 -2.65 -1.21 -6.93
C LEU A 134 -1.14 -1.14 -7.11
N LEU A 135 -0.43 -1.01 -5.99
CA LEU A 135 1.01 -1.19 -5.91
C LEU A 135 1.36 -2.07 -4.70
N PRO A 136 1.55 -3.37 -4.91
CA PRO A 136 1.94 -4.32 -3.87
C PRO A 136 3.44 -4.27 -3.51
N ILE A 137 3.73 -4.31 -2.21
CA ILE A 137 5.04 -4.60 -1.61
C ILE A 137 4.89 -5.94 -0.90
N ASN A 138 5.39 -7.00 -1.52
CA ASN A 138 5.27 -8.37 -1.01
C ASN A 138 6.56 -8.86 -0.32
N ASP A 139 7.68 -8.25 -0.65
CA ASP A 139 8.97 -8.41 0.02
C ASP A 139 9.67 -7.05 0.18
N LEU A 140 10.53 -6.95 1.19
CA LEU A 140 11.46 -5.84 1.34
C LEU A 140 12.85 -6.31 0.95
N LYS A 141 13.71 -5.36 0.55
CA LYS A 141 15.12 -5.63 0.27
C LYS A 141 16.01 -5.04 1.36
N THR A 142 17.06 -5.75 1.73
CA THR A 142 18.14 -5.18 2.55
C THR A 142 19.05 -4.28 1.70
N ASP A 143 19.99 -3.57 2.34
CA ASP A 143 21.09 -2.87 1.67
C ASP A 143 22.00 -3.81 0.87
N LYS A 144 21.97 -5.12 1.17
CA LYS A 144 22.64 -6.18 0.44
C LYS A 144 21.75 -6.85 -0.63
N PHE A 145 20.61 -6.24 -0.97
CA PHE A 145 19.66 -6.73 -1.97
C PHE A 145 19.02 -8.09 -1.65
N GLN A 146 19.09 -8.53 -0.40
CA GLN A 146 18.47 -9.77 0.04
C GLN A 146 16.97 -9.51 0.32
N SER A 147 16.10 -10.37 -0.22
CA SER A 147 14.67 -10.31 0.06
C SER A 147 14.37 -10.80 1.47
N ILE A 148 13.51 -10.06 2.17
CA ILE A 148 12.91 -10.43 3.45
C ILE A 148 11.38 -10.34 3.34
N ILE A 149 10.69 -11.22 4.06
CA ILE A 149 9.23 -11.27 4.12
C ILE A 149 8.77 -11.37 5.57
N ALA A 150 7.53 -10.97 5.85
CA ALA A 150 6.89 -11.20 7.13
C ALA A 150 5.97 -12.43 7.05
N GLU A 151 6.40 -13.55 7.62
CA GLU A 151 5.56 -14.74 7.77
C GLU A 151 4.47 -14.49 8.82
N VAL A 152 3.26 -15.00 8.58
CA VAL A 152 2.13 -14.85 9.51
C VAL A 152 2.13 -15.96 10.56
N ASP A 153 2.47 -17.17 10.15
CA ASP A 153 2.61 -18.37 10.96
C ASP A 153 3.72 -19.26 10.36
N PRO A 154 4.95 -19.19 10.90
CA PRO A 154 6.09 -19.95 10.39
C PRO A 154 5.99 -21.46 10.64
N ASN A 155 5.04 -21.90 11.47
CA ASN A 155 4.83 -23.32 11.78
C ASN A 155 3.70 -23.94 10.92
N SER A 156 3.05 -23.13 10.09
CA SER A 156 1.98 -23.59 9.22
C SER A 156 2.53 -24.51 8.13
N PRO A 157 1.83 -25.62 7.77
CA PRO A 157 2.16 -26.38 6.57
C PRO A 157 1.86 -25.60 5.28
N THR A 158 1.13 -24.49 5.38
CA THR A 158 0.83 -23.58 4.27
C THR A 158 1.80 -22.41 4.27
N PHE A 159 2.19 -21.94 3.08
CA PHE A 159 2.95 -20.72 3.00
C PHE A 159 2.07 -19.54 3.33
N ASN A 160 2.52 -18.66 4.23
CA ASN A 160 1.78 -17.46 4.53
C ASN A 160 2.70 -16.26 4.73
N TYR A 161 2.25 -15.10 4.27
CA TYR A 161 3.01 -13.86 4.41
C TYR A 161 2.09 -12.64 4.41
N LYS A 162 2.57 -11.55 5.03
CA LYS A 162 1.96 -10.23 4.95
C LYS A 162 2.56 -9.43 3.80
N ALA A 163 1.71 -8.66 3.14
CA ALA A 163 2.10 -7.71 2.12
C ALA A 163 1.38 -6.37 2.30
N TRP A 164 1.97 -5.30 1.77
CA TRP A 164 1.43 -3.95 1.82
C TRP A 164 1.00 -3.51 0.43
N TYR A 165 -0.29 -3.29 0.23
CA TYR A 165 -0.88 -2.94 -1.04
C TYR A 165 -1.32 -1.49 -0.98
N PHE A 166 -0.64 -0.63 -1.72
CA PHE A 166 -1.15 0.70 -1.98
C PHE A 166 -2.33 0.63 -2.94
N ALA A 167 -3.38 1.39 -2.67
CA ALA A 167 -4.51 1.63 -3.56
C ALA A 167 -4.65 3.13 -3.82
N ASN A 168 -4.76 3.52 -5.09
CA ASN A 168 -4.92 4.93 -5.48
C ASN A 168 -6.27 5.54 -5.02
N MET A 169 -7.27 4.71 -4.80
CA MET A 169 -8.62 5.08 -4.36
C MET A 169 -9.26 3.97 -3.52
N ASP A 170 -10.36 4.29 -2.83
CA ASP A 170 -11.23 3.28 -2.24
C ASP A 170 -11.83 2.40 -3.35
N GLY A 171 -11.90 1.09 -3.12
CA GLY A 171 -12.46 0.18 -4.11
C GLY A 171 -12.49 -1.26 -3.65
N SER A 172 -13.23 -2.08 -4.40
CA SER A 172 -13.38 -3.50 -4.16
C SER A 172 -12.80 -4.33 -5.31
N LEU A 173 -12.30 -5.49 -4.95
CA LEU A 173 -11.76 -6.51 -5.83
C LEU A 173 -12.46 -7.82 -5.46
N LYS A 174 -13.30 -8.34 -6.37
CA LYS A 174 -13.74 -9.73 -6.34
C LYS A 174 -12.94 -10.47 -7.40
N PHE A 175 -12.14 -11.43 -6.99
CA PHE A 175 -11.30 -12.19 -7.91
C PHE A 175 -11.53 -13.68 -7.75
N LYS A 176 -11.74 -14.34 -8.88
CA LYS A 176 -11.78 -15.79 -8.98
C LYS A 176 -10.99 -16.24 -10.20
N GLY A 177 -10.13 -17.22 -10.05
CA GLY A 177 -9.29 -17.71 -11.14
C GLY A 177 -8.38 -18.87 -10.74
N ASP A 178 -7.80 -19.54 -11.73
CA ASP A 178 -6.82 -20.62 -11.53
C ASP A 178 -5.49 -20.23 -12.15
N CYS A 179 -4.58 -19.75 -11.29
CA CYS A 179 -3.39 -19.04 -11.72
C CYS A 179 -2.16 -19.93 -11.57
N ILE A 180 -1.33 -19.96 -12.60
CA ILE A 180 -0.05 -20.68 -12.59
C ILE A 180 0.74 -20.29 -11.33
N LEU A 181 1.22 -21.29 -10.58
CA LEU A 181 1.97 -21.19 -9.31
C LEU A 181 1.19 -20.71 -8.07
N ARG A 182 -0.02 -20.18 -8.22
CA ARG A 182 -0.90 -19.80 -7.10
C ARG A 182 -2.09 -20.74 -6.91
N GLY A 183 -2.39 -21.54 -7.93
CA GLY A 183 -3.56 -22.39 -7.97
C GLY A 183 -4.85 -21.58 -7.98
N LYS A 184 -5.90 -22.16 -7.40
CA LYS A 184 -7.23 -21.56 -7.35
C LYS A 184 -7.26 -20.43 -6.33
N ILE A 185 -7.72 -19.27 -6.78
CA ILE A 185 -7.96 -18.08 -5.96
C ILE A 185 -9.46 -17.79 -6.01
N ASP A 186 -10.06 -17.55 -4.85
CA ASP A 186 -11.38 -16.97 -4.68
C ASP A 186 -11.30 -15.99 -3.51
N THR A 187 -11.35 -14.69 -3.78
CA THR A 187 -11.17 -13.65 -2.77
C THR A 187 -12.02 -12.41 -3.05
N ASN A 188 -12.42 -11.75 -1.96
CA ASN A 188 -13.04 -10.44 -1.96
C ASN A 188 -12.21 -9.52 -1.06
N LEU A 189 -11.61 -8.48 -1.64
CA LEU A 189 -10.79 -7.49 -0.93
C LEU A 189 -11.42 -6.11 -1.07
N ASN A 190 -11.59 -5.39 0.05
CA ASN A 190 -12.05 -4.01 0.08
C ASN A 190 -10.89 -3.10 0.49
N PHE A 191 -10.31 -2.42 -0.49
CA PHE A 191 -9.20 -1.50 -0.30
C PHE A 191 -9.69 -0.12 0.12
N LYS A 192 -8.96 0.48 1.07
CA LYS A 192 -9.00 1.91 1.33
C LYS A 192 -7.91 2.62 0.56
N ARG A 193 -8.18 3.85 0.12
CA ARG A 193 -7.20 4.73 -0.50
C ARG A 193 -5.97 4.86 0.42
N GLY A 194 -4.78 4.61 -0.12
CA GLY A 194 -3.53 4.51 0.66
C GLY A 194 -3.10 3.07 0.88
N TRP A 195 -2.43 2.78 2.00
CA TRP A 195 -1.75 1.50 2.25
C TRP A 195 -2.57 0.51 3.06
N ASN A 196 -2.86 -0.64 2.47
CA ASN A 196 -3.62 -1.74 3.05
C ASN A 196 -2.68 -2.91 3.36
N VAL A 197 -2.96 -3.66 4.43
CA VAL A 197 -2.20 -4.88 4.74
C VAL A 197 -3.01 -6.08 4.26
N VAL A 198 -2.38 -6.95 3.48
CA VAL A 198 -2.98 -8.15 2.91
C VAL A 198 -2.22 -9.37 3.44
N ASN A 199 -2.91 -10.26 4.14
CA ASN A 199 -2.39 -11.59 4.41
C ASN A 199 -2.62 -12.46 3.18
N THR A 200 -1.58 -13.18 2.77
CA THR A 200 -1.65 -14.20 1.72
C THR A 200 -1.42 -15.57 2.37
N TYR A 201 -2.24 -16.54 2.02
CA TYR A 201 -2.09 -17.94 2.43
C TYR A 201 -2.14 -18.83 1.20
N THR A 202 -1.09 -19.60 0.95
CA THR A 202 -0.99 -20.55 -0.16
C THR A 202 -0.87 -21.96 0.39
N ASP A 203 -1.88 -22.78 0.12
CA ASP A 203 -1.87 -24.22 0.35
C ASP A 203 -1.47 -24.92 -0.96
N THR A 204 -0.21 -25.33 -1.03
CA THR A 204 0.33 -26.02 -2.20
C THR A 204 -0.20 -27.45 -2.34
N SER A 205 -0.69 -28.05 -1.25
CA SER A 205 -1.26 -29.40 -1.27
C SER A 205 -2.67 -29.41 -1.85
N ALA A 206 -3.47 -28.39 -1.49
CA ALA A 206 -4.80 -28.17 -2.04
C ALA A 206 -4.78 -27.42 -3.39
N GLY A 207 -3.65 -26.78 -3.73
CA GLY A 207 -3.54 -25.94 -4.92
C GLY A 207 -4.42 -24.69 -4.83
N THR A 208 -4.47 -24.05 -3.66
CA THR A 208 -5.30 -22.87 -3.41
C THR A 208 -4.48 -21.72 -2.82
N THR A 209 -4.87 -20.49 -3.13
CA THR A 209 -4.35 -19.29 -2.47
C THR A 209 -5.51 -18.38 -2.05
N THR A 210 -5.47 -17.90 -0.81
CA THR A 210 -6.45 -16.97 -0.26
C THR A 210 -5.79 -15.67 0.18
N TYR A 211 -6.56 -14.59 0.12
CA TYR A 211 -6.13 -13.25 0.49
C TYR A 211 -7.16 -12.63 1.43
N THR A 212 -6.68 -11.91 2.45
CA THR A 212 -7.53 -11.15 3.39
C THR A 212 -6.89 -9.82 3.73
N ILE A 213 -7.69 -8.73 3.74
CA ILE A 213 -7.24 -7.45 4.28
C ILE A 213 -7.32 -7.48 5.80
N THR A 214 -6.29 -6.94 6.45
CA THR A 214 -6.13 -6.87 7.90
C THR A 214 -5.78 -5.44 8.31
N SER A 215 -5.94 -5.11 9.59
CA SER A 215 -5.40 -3.90 10.17
C SER A 215 -3.87 -3.86 10.06
N GLN A 216 -3.32 -2.64 10.10
CA GLN A 216 -1.88 -2.43 10.26
C GLN A 216 -1.43 -3.05 11.58
N PRO A 217 -0.31 -3.80 11.61
CA PRO A 217 0.26 -4.30 12.86
C PRO A 217 0.63 -3.15 13.80
N GLU A 218 0.23 -3.25 15.07
CA GLU A 218 0.61 -2.28 16.11
C GLU A 218 2.04 -2.54 16.60
N ASP A 219 2.39 -3.83 16.71
CA ASP A 219 3.70 -4.33 17.11
C ASP A 219 4.64 -4.57 15.92
N ARG A 220 5.94 -4.71 16.24
CA ARG A 220 6.94 -5.14 15.25
C ARG A 220 6.71 -6.60 14.90
N ILE A 221 6.54 -6.88 13.61
CA ILE A 221 6.42 -8.26 13.13
C ILE A 221 7.80 -8.84 12.82
N PRO A 222 8.00 -10.16 12.99
CA PRO A 222 9.22 -10.82 12.53
C PRO A 222 9.34 -10.77 11.00
N TRP A 223 10.52 -10.42 10.50
CA TRP A 223 10.89 -10.48 9.09
C TRP A 223 12.03 -11.46 8.91
N THR A 224 11.85 -12.47 8.07
CA THR A 224 12.85 -13.49 7.78
C THR A 224 13.33 -13.38 6.34
N PHE A 225 14.53 -13.87 6.06
CA PHE A 225 15.03 -13.95 4.68
C PHE A 225 14.14 -14.88 3.85
N ALA A 226 13.71 -14.39 2.69
CA ALA A 226 12.76 -15.09 1.83
C ALA A 226 13.27 -16.46 1.38
N THR A 227 14.58 -16.64 1.23
CA THR A 227 15.19 -17.94 0.91
C THR A 227 15.04 -18.95 2.03
N ALA A 228 15.18 -18.53 3.29
CA ALA A 228 14.97 -19.39 4.46
C ALA A 228 13.48 -19.77 4.61
N ALA A 229 12.59 -18.79 4.43
CA ALA A 229 11.15 -19.02 4.38
C ALA A 229 10.74 -19.98 3.24
N ALA A 230 11.33 -19.83 2.05
CA ALA A 230 11.04 -20.71 0.92
C ALA A 230 11.48 -22.17 1.17
N THR A 231 12.55 -22.38 1.94
CA THR A 231 13.03 -23.73 2.25
C THR A 231 12.15 -24.50 3.24
N SER A 232 11.36 -23.82 4.09
CA SER A 232 10.43 -24.49 5.01
C SER A 232 9.23 -25.11 4.28
N LEU A 233 8.95 -24.69 3.05
CA LEU A 233 7.74 -25.07 2.32
C LEU A 233 7.70 -26.48 1.73
N SER A 234 8.73 -27.31 1.93
CA SER A 234 8.84 -28.61 1.24
C SER A 234 8.56 -28.52 -0.28
N LEU A 235 8.76 -27.34 -0.87
CA LEU A 235 8.53 -27.05 -2.28
C LEU A 235 9.64 -27.71 -3.09
N ARG A 236 9.55 -29.05 -3.24
CA ARG A 236 10.47 -29.96 -3.96
C ARG A 236 11.67 -29.23 -4.57
N GLY A 237 12.63 -28.84 -3.72
CA GLY A 237 13.98 -28.31 -4.02
C GLY A 237 14.19 -27.25 -5.11
N GLN A 238 13.17 -26.82 -5.87
CA GLN A 238 13.38 -26.16 -7.16
C GLN A 238 12.35 -25.08 -7.47
N SER A 239 11.10 -25.11 -6.98
CA SER A 239 10.06 -24.21 -7.52
C SER A 239 10.09 -22.76 -7.02
N VAL A 240 10.48 -22.46 -5.77
CA VAL A 240 10.59 -21.04 -5.34
C VAL A 240 11.85 -20.37 -5.90
N GLN A 241 12.94 -21.12 -6.04
CA GLN A 241 14.17 -20.60 -6.63
C GLN A 241 14.10 -20.49 -8.16
N LEU A 242 13.30 -21.32 -8.84
CA LEU A 242 13.11 -21.25 -10.29
C LEU A 242 12.01 -20.28 -10.74
N THR A 243 11.13 -19.81 -9.84
CA THR A 243 10.08 -18.86 -10.22
C THR A 243 10.53 -17.45 -9.90
N LYS A 244 11.26 -16.87 -10.87
CA LYS A 244 11.44 -15.42 -10.96
C LYS A 244 10.09 -14.77 -10.60
N ASN A 245 10.09 -13.87 -9.63
CA ASN A 245 8.90 -13.13 -9.20
C ASN A 245 7.83 -13.91 -8.42
N TYR A 246 8.16 -14.99 -7.67
CA TYR A 246 7.16 -15.65 -6.79
C TYR A 246 6.43 -14.65 -5.88
N PHE A 247 7.16 -13.74 -5.24
CA PHE A 247 6.56 -12.68 -4.41
C PHE A 247 5.97 -11.54 -5.23
N THR A 248 6.26 -11.43 -6.52
CA THR A 248 5.74 -10.34 -7.37
C THR A 248 5.11 -10.89 -8.64
N PRO A 249 4.08 -11.76 -8.54
CA PRO A 249 3.67 -12.66 -9.61
C PRO A 249 3.17 -11.93 -10.87
N TRP A 250 2.64 -10.72 -10.73
CA TRP A 250 2.23 -9.87 -11.86
C TRP A 250 3.36 -9.61 -12.86
N LYS A 251 4.63 -9.62 -12.43
CA LYS A 251 5.80 -9.40 -13.30
C LYS A 251 6.05 -10.53 -14.29
N ASN A 252 5.39 -11.68 -14.11
CA ASN A 252 5.43 -12.76 -15.09
C ASN A 252 4.53 -12.48 -16.29
N LEU A 253 3.57 -11.56 -16.16
CA LEU A 253 2.63 -11.21 -17.23
C LEU A 253 3.27 -10.26 -18.26
N PRO A 254 3.02 -10.45 -19.57
CA PRO A 254 3.67 -9.68 -20.63
C PRO A 254 3.64 -8.15 -20.45
N GLN A 255 2.51 -7.61 -20.01
CA GLN A 255 2.30 -6.18 -19.80
C GLN A 255 3.10 -5.58 -18.62
N TYR A 256 3.72 -6.42 -17.80
CA TYR A 256 4.61 -6.03 -16.71
C TYR A 256 6.02 -6.64 -16.84
N GLN A 257 6.33 -7.27 -17.97
CA GLN A 257 7.68 -7.72 -18.26
C GLN A 257 8.56 -6.48 -18.56
N ASN A 258 9.80 -6.46 -18.03
CA ASN A 258 10.78 -5.37 -18.17
C ASN A 258 10.45 -4.08 -17.41
N ARG A 259 9.58 -4.21 -16.41
CA ARG A 259 9.26 -3.18 -15.45
C ARG A 259 10.11 -3.36 -14.19
#